data_AF-A0A7V3CYH3-F1
#
_entry.id   AF-A0A7V3CYH3-F1
#
_cell.length_a   1.000
_cell.length_b   1.000
_cell.length_c   1.000
_cell.angle_alpha   90.00
_cell.angle_beta   90.00
_cell.angle_gamma   90.00
#
_symmetry.space_group_name_H-M   'P 1'
#
loop_
_entity.id
_entity.type
_entity.pdbx_description
1 polymer ?
#
loop_
_entity_poly.entity_id
_entity_poly.type
_entity_poly.pdbx_seq_one_letter_code
_entity_poly.pdbx_strand_id
1 'polypeptide(L)'
;MKIKFIFLFAFVVQLNAQNLDSLYEKYLVLKGVKSNSTKIVATENEFQKCGFGIVNAVRLNFNNFSPKQKQALSTLMQRPNTDTSFVSPSGKFRIHFNKTGNNKPGYDLNEFAKAADSAYNFEVNKLKYPPPPTDNNEGGDNRYDIYIQNLVSGLYGYTELETNITANTYTSYSVIDNDFLGNDYATHGISAAKATVAHEFHHGIQIGNYIYRESDVYFHEITSTAMEEFVYNDVNDYLAYLPSYFRNPNKAINLNNGYNLAIWNIFLRDKFGFDVIKEIWELMPQKRAVECFDLVLAKHGSSLKMEFNTFGLWTYFTSSRAIQGKYFKEATNFPLISSTITDKLTLPSSTLKIESEPISNNFIELIDGPNTITNIISNVDIKSSVAGSNSTLPFDFMLATKSGTNYRKLGFGYYSKIESSDNS
;
A
#
# COMPACT_ATOMS: atom_id res chain seq x y z
N MET A 1 -33.91 27.46 26.38
CA MET A 1 -33.67 26.05 26.01
C MET A 1 -32.98 26.05 24.64
N LYS A 2 -31.65 25.89 24.61
CA LYS A 2 -30.85 25.99 23.38
C LYS A 2 -30.79 24.62 22.70
N ILE A 3 -31.43 24.48 21.54
CA ILE A 3 -31.33 23.29 20.69
C ILE A 3 -30.00 23.38 19.93
N LYS A 4 -29.07 22.47 20.23
CA LYS A 4 -27.83 22.28 19.46
C LYS A 4 -28.17 21.45 18.22
N PHE A 5 -28.03 22.02 17.04
CA PHE A 5 -27.93 21.26 15.80
C PHE A 5 -26.54 20.62 15.74
N ILE A 6 -26.49 19.30 15.76
CA ILE A 6 -25.29 18.52 15.45
C ILE A 6 -25.35 18.25 13.95
N PHE A 7 -24.48 18.91 13.17
CA PHE A 7 -24.24 18.54 11.78
C PHE A 7 -23.27 17.36 11.77
N LEU A 8 -23.80 16.16 11.51
CA LEU A 8 -23.01 14.98 11.20
C LEU A 8 -22.70 15.03 9.69
N PHE A 9 -21.52 15.50 9.32
CA PHE A 9 -21.03 15.38 7.94
C PHE A 9 -20.56 13.94 7.71
N ALA A 10 -21.48 13.08 7.26
CA ALA A 10 -21.11 11.84 6.60
C ALA A 10 -20.75 12.19 5.15
N PHE A 11 -19.45 12.27 4.85
CA PHE A 11 -18.99 12.29 3.46
C PHE A 11 -19.19 10.89 2.88
N VAL A 12 -20.35 10.67 2.28
CA VAL A 12 -20.54 9.59 1.31
C VAL A 12 -19.86 10.07 0.04
N VAL A 13 -18.73 9.45 -0.32
CA VAL A 13 -18.20 9.59 -1.68
C VAL A 13 -19.28 9.00 -2.59
N GLN A 14 -20.11 9.85 -3.20
CA GLN A 14 -21.05 9.40 -4.23
C GLN A 14 -20.24 8.89 -5.42
N LEU A 15 -20.09 7.58 -5.51
CA LEU A 15 -19.62 6.94 -6.73
C LEU A 15 -20.67 7.17 -7.81
N ASN A 16 -20.30 7.88 -8.87
CA ASN A 16 -21.16 8.07 -10.05
C ASN A 16 -21.50 6.71 -10.68
N ALA A 17 -22.65 6.59 -11.36
CA ALA A 17 -23.08 5.33 -11.99
C ALA A 17 -22.01 4.70 -12.91
N GLN A 18 -21.25 5.53 -13.63
CA GLN A 18 -20.12 5.10 -14.47
C GLN A 18 -18.98 4.43 -13.66
N ASN A 19 -18.78 4.85 -12.41
CA ASN A 19 -17.77 4.25 -11.53
C ASN A 19 -18.22 2.89 -10.99
N LEU A 20 -19.52 2.71 -10.73
CA LEU A 20 -20.07 1.42 -10.31
C LEU A 20 -20.01 0.38 -11.44
N ASP A 21 -20.33 0.75 -12.67
CA ASP A 21 -20.20 -0.17 -13.80
C ASP A 21 -18.73 -0.60 -14.03
N SER A 22 -17.78 0.34 -13.92
CA SER A 22 -16.35 0.02 -13.98
C SER A 22 -15.92 -0.94 -12.87
N LEU A 23 -16.40 -0.72 -11.64
CA LEU A 23 -16.12 -1.58 -10.50
C LEU A 23 -16.69 -2.99 -10.69
N TYR A 24 -17.93 -3.10 -11.18
CA TYR A 24 -18.57 -4.37 -11.51
C TYR A 24 -17.78 -5.14 -12.56
N GLU A 25 -17.37 -4.49 -13.65
CA GLU A 25 -16.58 -5.10 -14.71
C GLU A 25 -15.21 -5.60 -14.20
N LYS A 26 -14.51 -4.78 -13.41
CA LYS A 26 -13.24 -5.19 -12.77
C LYS A 26 -13.42 -6.42 -11.86
N TYR A 27 -14.52 -6.48 -11.12
CA TYR A 27 -14.83 -7.63 -10.27
C TYR A 27 -15.13 -8.91 -11.08
N LEU A 28 -15.85 -8.79 -12.20
CA LEU A 28 -16.08 -9.94 -13.09
C LEU A 28 -14.78 -10.48 -13.70
N VAL A 29 -13.83 -9.61 -14.04
CA VAL A 29 -12.50 -10.02 -14.50
C VAL A 29 -11.74 -10.71 -13.36
N LEU A 30 -11.70 -10.10 -12.16
CA LEU A 30 -11.04 -10.67 -10.98
C LEU A 30 -11.57 -12.06 -10.64
N LYS A 31 -12.90 -12.28 -10.73
CA LYS A 31 -13.54 -13.58 -10.49
C LYS A 31 -13.50 -14.53 -11.70
N GLY A 32 -12.77 -14.19 -12.77
CA GLY A 32 -12.57 -15.06 -13.94
C GLY A 32 -13.81 -15.28 -14.82
N VAL A 33 -14.89 -14.50 -14.62
CA VAL A 33 -16.14 -14.60 -15.40
C VAL A 33 -15.99 -13.96 -16.77
N LYS A 34 -15.21 -12.88 -16.86
CA LYS A 34 -14.87 -12.20 -18.10
C LYS A 34 -13.37 -12.31 -18.35
N SER A 35 -13.01 -12.76 -19.54
CA SER A 35 -11.66 -12.60 -20.07
C SER A 35 -11.52 -11.19 -20.64
N ASN A 36 -10.47 -10.47 -20.27
CA ASN A 36 -10.21 -9.15 -20.83
C ASN A 36 -9.17 -9.27 -21.96
N SER A 37 -9.46 -8.71 -23.14
CA SER A 37 -8.47 -8.43 -24.20
C SER A 37 -7.57 -7.24 -23.85
N THR A 38 -7.93 -6.49 -22.81
CA THR A 38 -7.12 -5.49 -22.12
C THR A 38 -6.81 -6.02 -20.74
N LYS A 39 -5.59 -6.57 -20.52
CA LYS A 39 -5.02 -6.83 -19.18
C LYS A 39 -5.56 -5.80 -18.20
N ILE A 40 -6.05 -6.18 -16.99
CA ILE A 40 -6.51 -5.22 -15.97
C ILE A 40 -5.56 -4.02 -16.01
N VAL A 41 -6.00 -2.93 -16.65
CA VAL A 41 -5.06 -1.97 -17.23
C VAL A 41 -4.57 -1.17 -16.05
N ALA A 42 -3.36 -1.52 -15.61
CA ALA A 42 -2.47 -0.68 -14.86
C ALA A 42 -2.56 0.72 -15.49
N THR A 43 -3.18 1.64 -14.76
CA THR A 43 -2.98 3.06 -15.06
C THR A 43 -1.49 3.30 -14.86
N GLU A 44 -0.76 3.35 -15.97
CA GLU A 44 0.70 3.56 -16.06
C GLU A 44 1.57 2.63 -15.19
N ASN A 45 1.85 1.40 -15.66
CA ASN A 45 2.93 0.55 -15.14
C ASN A 45 2.89 0.23 -13.63
N GLU A 46 1.74 0.36 -12.96
CA GLU A 46 1.53 -0.06 -11.58
C GLU A 46 1.11 -1.53 -11.52
N PHE A 47 1.91 -2.35 -10.84
CA PHE A 47 1.64 -3.76 -10.64
C PHE A 47 0.37 -3.92 -9.79
N GLN A 48 -0.59 -4.75 -10.22
CA GLN A 48 -1.78 -5.04 -9.44
C GLN A 48 -1.80 -6.54 -9.13
N LYS A 49 -1.45 -6.89 -7.88
CA LYS A 49 -1.29 -8.28 -7.46
C LYS A 49 -2.34 -8.79 -6.48
N CYS A 50 -2.91 -7.89 -5.68
CA CYS A 50 -3.95 -8.24 -4.71
C CYS A 50 -5.28 -7.62 -5.14
N GLY A 51 -6.34 -8.40 -4.95
CA GLY A 51 -7.72 -8.04 -5.28
C GLY A 51 -8.45 -7.29 -4.15
N PHE A 52 -7.80 -7.08 -3.00
CA PHE A 52 -8.40 -6.58 -1.75
C PHE A 52 -9.25 -5.33 -1.95
N GLY A 53 -8.72 -4.30 -2.61
CA GLY A 53 -9.49 -3.07 -2.87
C GLY A 53 -10.76 -3.31 -3.71
N ILE A 54 -10.68 -4.12 -4.76
CA ILE A 54 -11.81 -4.37 -5.68
C ILE A 54 -12.90 -5.20 -4.98
N VAL A 55 -12.53 -6.31 -4.32
CA VAL A 55 -13.52 -7.20 -3.70
C VAL A 55 -14.29 -6.50 -2.58
N ASN A 56 -13.61 -5.66 -1.81
CA ASN A 56 -14.22 -4.96 -0.68
C ASN A 56 -15.00 -3.71 -1.11
N ALA A 57 -14.56 -3.00 -2.16
CA ALA A 57 -15.35 -1.91 -2.75
C ALA A 57 -16.71 -2.42 -3.28
N VAL A 58 -16.73 -3.61 -3.91
CA VAL A 58 -17.98 -4.24 -4.39
C VAL A 58 -18.90 -4.60 -3.22
N ARG A 59 -18.36 -5.18 -2.13
CA ARG A 59 -19.12 -5.51 -0.92
C ARG A 59 -19.81 -4.29 -0.33
N LEU A 60 -19.07 -3.21 -0.13
CA LEU A 60 -19.60 -1.99 0.50
C LEU A 60 -20.61 -1.27 -0.38
N ASN A 61 -20.44 -1.35 -1.71
CA ASN A 61 -21.35 -0.74 -2.67
C ASN A 61 -22.44 -1.67 -3.15
N PHE A 62 -22.60 -2.87 -2.56
CA PHE A 62 -23.54 -3.89 -3.03
C PHE A 62 -24.95 -3.32 -3.26
N ASN A 63 -25.43 -2.48 -2.33
CA ASN A 63 -26.75 -1.88 -2.38
C ASN A 63 -26.92 -0.80 -3.47
N ASN A 64 -25.82 -0.28 -4.03
CA ASN A 64 -25.83 0.76 -5.06
C ASN A 64 -25.87 0.18 -6.49
N PHE A 65 -25.61 -1.12 -6.67
CA PHE A 65 -25.69 -1.78 -7.98
C PHE A 65 -27.13 -2.01 -8.45
N SER A 66 -27.31 -2.16 -9.77
CA SER A 66 -28.61 -2.52 -10.36
C SER A 66 -29.10 -3.90 -9.88
N PRO A 67 -30.40 -4.20 -9.94
CA PRO A 67 -30.93 -5.51 -9.56
C PRO A 67 -30.27 -6.69 -10.28
N LYS A 68 -29.96 -6.52 -11.58
CA LYS A 68 -29.27 -7.54 -12.38
C LYS A 68 -27.83 -7.78 -11.91
N GLN A 69 -27.08 -6.71 -11.63
CA GLN A 69 -25.72 -6.80 -11.10
C GLN A 69 -25.74 -7.45 -9.71
N LYS A 70 -26.65 -7.03 -8.82
CA LYS A 70 -26.82 -7.64 -7.49
C LYS A 70 -27.03 -9.15 -7.56
N GLN A 71 -27.87 -9.63 -8.47
CA GLN A 71 -28.09 -11.07 -8.65
C GLN A 71 -26.81 -11.82 -9.04
N ALA A 72 -26.01 -11.27 -9.97
CA ALA A 72 -24.74 -11.87 -10.36
C ALA A 72 -23.71 -11.82 -9.20
N LEU A 73 -23.59 -10.67 -8.54
CA LEU A 73 -22.68 -10.43 -7.43
C LEU A 73 -22.96 -11.36 -6.24
N SER A 74 -24.23 -11.56 -5.86
CA SER A 74 -24.61 -12.45 -4.74
C SER A 74 -24.05 -13.87 -4.89
N THR A 75 -23.94 -14.37 -6.13
CA THR A 75 -23.35 -15.68 -6.43
C THR A 75 -21.82 -15.64 -6.34
N LEU A 76 -21.20 -14.60 -6.92
CA LEU A 76 -19.73 -14.48 -7.01
C LEU A 76 -19.05 -14.10 -5.68
N MET A 77 -19.82 -13.54 -4.76
CA MET A 77 -19.41 -13.16 -3.40
C MET A 77 -19.50 -14.34 -2.41
N GLN A 78 -20.04 -15.50 -2.79
CA GLN A 78 -20.01 -16.65 -1.88
C GLN A 78 -18.57 -17.12 -1.68
N ARG A 79 -18.28 -17.68 -0.49
CA ARG A 79 -17.00 -18.36 -0.23
C ARG A 79 -16.75 -19.42 -1.31
N PRO A 80 -15.50 -19.64 -1.75
CA PRO A 80 -15.21 -20.66 -2.74
C PRO A 80 -15.63 -22.05 -2.27
N ASN A 81 -16.35 -22.78 -3.13
CA ASN A 81 -16.67 -24.19 -2.87
C ASN A 81 -15.43 -25.05 -3.11
N THR A 82 -15.09 -25.89 -2.13
CA THR A 82 -13.93 -26.79 -2.18
C THR A 82 -14.33 -28.21 -1.78
N ASP A 83 -13.61 -29.21 -2.28
CA ASP A 83 -13.90 -30.62 -1.98
C ASP A 83 -13.36 -31.07 -0.60
N THR A 84 -12.39 -30.34 -0.03
CA THR A 84 -11.74 -30.73 1.22
C THR A 84 -11.06 -29.54 1.91
N SER A 85 -10.71 -29.74 3.18
CA SER A 85 -9.86 -28.82 3.93
C SER A 85 -9.04 -29.56 5.00
N PHE A 86 -8.00 -28.90 5.50
CA PHE A 86 -7.23 -29.37 6.65
C PHE A 86 -6.82 -28.19 7.55
N VAL A 87 -6.45 -28.51 8.79
CA VAL A 87 -6.05 -27.51 9.77
C VAL A 87 -4.53 -27.38 9.77
N SER A 88 -4.02 -26.15 9.82
CA SER A 88 -2.56 -25.90 9.90
C SER A 88 -1.95 -26.51 11.17
N PRO A 89 -0.65 -26.85 11.17
CA PRO A 89 0.01 -27.48 12.33
C PRO A 89 -0.18 -26.75 13.68
N SER A 90 -0.17 -25.41 13.68
CA SER A 90 -0.38 -24.61 14.90
C SER A 90 -1.86 -24.44 15.29
N GLY A 91 -2.77 -24.94 14.46
CA GLY A 91 -4.21 -24.92 14.71
C GLY A 91 -4.86 -23.56 14.51
N LYS A 92 -4.22 -22.65 13.77
CA LYS A 92 -4.68 -21.26 13.57
C LYS A 92 -5.47 -21.05 12.29
N PHE A 93 -5.22 -21.88 11.28
CA PHE A 93 -5.85 -21.76 9.97
C PHE A 93 -6.58 -23.03 9.60
N ARG A 94 -7.65 -22.87 8.82
CA ARG A 94 -8.24 -23.93 8.02
C ARG A 94 -8.01 -23.63 6.55
N ILE A 95 -7.35 -24.55 5.86
CA ILE A 95 -6.94 -24.39 4.47
C ILE A 95 -7.84 -25.26 3.60
N HIS A 96 -8.63 -24.59 2.75
CA HIS A 96 -9.61 -25.15 1.83
C HIS A 96 -9.04 -25.26 0.43
N PHE A 97 -9.17 -26.41 -0.21
CA PHE A 97 -8.61 -26.63 -1.55
C PHE A 97 -9.36 -27.73 -2.30
N ASN A 98 -9.12 -27.83 -3.61
CA ASN A 98 -9.63 -28.93 -4.42
C ASN A 98 -8.51 -29.95 -4.70
N LYS A 99 -8.77 -31.26 -4.56
CA LYS A 99 -7.77 -32.30 -4.82
C LYS A 99 -7.48 -32.49 -6.31
N THR A 100 -8.40 -32.05 -7.17
CA THR A 100 -8.36 -32.23 -8.63
C THR A 100 -8.92 -31.01 -9.37
N GLY A 101 -8.78 -30.99 -10.69
CA GLY A 101 -9.25 -29.90 -11.54
C GLY A 101 -8.34 -28.67 -11.50
N ASN A 102 -8.83 -27.57 -12.08
CA ASN A 102 -8.02 -26.36 -12.26
C ASN A 102 -7.65 -25.69 -10.93
N ASN A 103 -8.49 -25.80 -9.90
CA ASN A 103 -8.22 -25.23 -8.57
C ASN A 103 -7.25 -26.07 -7.72
N LYS A 104 -6.64 -27.12 -8.29
CA LYS A 104 -5.73 -27.98 -7.55
C LYS A 104 -4.45 -27.21 -7.21
N PRO A 105 -3.99 -27.20 -5.94
CA PRO A 105 -2.71 -26.61 -5.58
C PRO A 105 -1.53 -27.21 -6.35
N GLY A 106 -0.67 -26.34 -6.90
CA GLY A 106 0.56 -26.66 -7.62
C GLY A 106 1.83 -26.59 -6.76
N TYR A 107 1.72 -26.22 -5.48
CA TYR A 107 2.81 -26.17 -4.50
C TYR A 107 2.55 -27.10 -3.29
N ASP A 108 3.58 -27.30 -2.46
CA ASP A 108 3.49 -28.17 -1.27
C ASP A 108 2.59 -27.55 -0.19
N LEU A 109 1.48 -28.23 0.10
CA LEU A 109 0.49 -27.77 1.09
C LEU A 109 0.99 -27.84 2.55
N ASN A 110 1.91 -28.74 2.87
CA ASN A 110 2.49 -28.80 4.22
C ASN A 110 3.45 -27.63 4.45
N GLU A 111 4.23 -27.26 3.43
CA GLU A 111 5.06 -26.05 3.49
C GLU A 111 4.19 -24.79 3.56
N PHE A 112 3.12 -24.72 2.76
CA PHE A 112 2.19 -23.62 2.78
C PHE A 112 1.49 -23.45 4.15
N ALA A 113 1.06 -24.54 4.78
CA ALA A 113 0.46 -24.48 6.11
C ALA A 113 1.43 -24.01 7.19
N LYS A 114 2.70 -24.42 7.12
CA LYS A 114 3.76 -23.91 8.01
C LYS A 114 4.07 -22.43 7.76
N ALA A 115 3.96 -22.00 6.50
CA ALA A 115 4.06 -20.60 6.14
C ALA A 115 2.93 -19.80 6.79
N ALA A 116 1.67 -20.18 6.61
CA ALA A 116 0.54 -19.53 7.27
C ALA A 116 0.75 -19.40 8.80
N ASP A 117 1.18 -20.49 9.46
CA ASP A 117 1.52 -20.48 10.88
C ASP A 117 2.68 -19.53 11.24
N SER A 118 3.66 -19.37 10.35
CA SER A 118 4.78 -18.44 10.52
C SER A 118 4.33 -16.98 10.42
N ALA A 119 3.42 -16.66 9.49
CA ALA A 119 2.80 -15.34 9.38
C ALA A 119 2.00 -15.01 10.66
N TYR A 120 1.14 -15.93 11.13
CA TYR A 120 0.44 -15.76 12.41
C TYR A 120 1.41 -15.53 13.58
N ASN A 121 2.46 -16.35 13.68
CA ASN A 121 3.41 -16.22 14.76
C ASN A 121 4.14 -14.86 14.72
N PHE A 122 4.52 -14.39 13.53
CA PHE A 122 5.17 -13.10 13.40
C PHE A 122 4.21 -11.95 13.72
N GLU A 123 3.09 -11.85 13.01
CA GLU A 123 2.20 -10.71 13.12
C GLU A 123 1.43 -10.67 14.45
N VAL A 124 0.88 -11.80 14.90
CA VAL A 124 0.10 -11.86 16.14
C VAL A 124 1.01 -12.03 17.35
N ASN A 125 1.89 -13.05 17.35
CA ASN A 125 2.64 -13.35 18.56
C ASN A 125 3.87 -12.46 18.77
N LYS A 126 4.60 -12.07 17.71
CA LYS A 126 5.78 -11.19 17.84
C LYS A 126 5.39 -9.71 17.81
N LEU A 127 4.66 -9.27 16.79
CA LEU A 127 4.26 -7.86 16.64
C LEU A 127 3.04 -7.47 17.49
N LYS A 128 2.39 -8.44 18.13
CA LYS A 128 1.26 -8.21 19.05
C LYS A 128 0.04 -7.59 18.39
N TYR A 129 -0.14 -7.77 17.08
CA TYR A 129 -1.43 -7.48 16.47
C TYR A 129 -2.49 -8.43 17.06
N PRO A 130 -3.73 -7.95 17.28
CA PRO A 130 -4.82 -8.86 17.61
C PRO A 130 -5.08 -9.81 16.42
N PRO A 131 -5.42 -11.08 16.67
CA PRO A 131 -5.77 -12.01 15.60
C PRO A 131 -7.06 -11.54 14.90
N PRO A 132 -7.31 -11.97 13.65
CA PRO A 132 -8.59 -11.72 13.00
C PRO A 132 -9.77 -12.26 13.83
N PRO A 133 -10.93 -11.59 13.81
CA PRO A 133 -12.12 -12.04 14.51
C PRO A 133 -12.65 -13.35 13.92
N THR A 134 -13.24 -14.18 14.77
CA THR A 134 -13.90 -15.43 14.35
C THR A 134 -15.17 -15.14 13.56
N ASP A 135 -15.53 -16.04 12.66
CA ASP A 135 -16.65 -15.92 11.72
C ASP A 135 -17.85 -16.83 12.07
N ASN A 136 -17.95 -17.29 13.32
CA ASN A 136 -19.03 -18.14 13.83
C ASN A 136 -19.14 -19.54 13.17
N ASN A 137 -17.99 -20.15 12.87
CA ASN A 137 -17.84 -21.47 12.26
C ASN A 137 -18.20 -21.53 10.76
N GLU A 138 -18.29 -20.39 10.09
CA GLU A 138 -18.25 -20.38 8.63
C GLU A 138 -16.93 -21.04 8.17
N GLY A 139 -16.94 -21.72 7.02
CA GLY A 139 -15.75 -22.51 6.62
C GLY A 139 -15.50 -23.76 7.48
N GLY A 140 -16.31 -24.02 8.51
CA GLY A 140 -16.37 -25.30 9.23
C GLY A 140 -15.86 -25.28 10.67
N ASP A 141 -15.15 -24.23 11.11
CA ASP A 141 -14.85 -23.92 12.51
C ASP A 141 -14.38 -22.47 12.67
N ASN A 142 -14.03 -22.02 13.87
CA ASN A 142 -13.65 -20.63 14.14
C ASN A 142 -12.17 -20.29 13.78
N ARG A 143 -11.49 -21.10 12.97
CA ARG A 143 -10.12 -20.78 12.51
C ARG A 143 -10.18 -19.82 11.34
N TYR A 144 -9.09 -19.09 11.08
CA TYR A 144 -9.06 -18.21 9.92
C TYR A 144 -9.00 -19.05 8.64
N ASP A 145 -9.95 -18.82 7.72
CA ASP A 145 -10.06 -19.59 6.50
C ASP A 145 -9.19 -19.03 5.38
N ILE A 146 -8.47 -19.95 4.72
CA ILE A 146 -7.73 -19.67 3.50
C ILE A 146 -8.22 -20.62 2.42
N TYR A 147 -8.66 -20.06 1.29
CA TYR A 147 -9.10 -20.83 0.12
C TYR A 147 -8.04 -20.77 -0.96
N ILE A 148 -7.61 -21.93 -1.45
CA ILE A 148 -6.70 -22.04 -2.59
C ILE A 148 -7.52 -22.23 -3.86
N GLN A 149 -7.40 -21.31 -4.82
CA GLN A 149 -8.19 -21.27 -6.05
C GLN A 149 -7.31 -20.89 -7.24
N ASN A 150 -7.70 -21.30 -8.45
CA ASN A 150 -7.05 -20.82 -9.68
C ASN A 150 -7.54 -19.41 -10.02
N LEU A 151 -6.69 -18.42 -9.83
CA LEU A 151 -6.99 -17.02 -10.05
C LEU A 151 -6.61 -16.60 -11.48
N VAL A 152 -7.02 -15.40 -11.86
CA VAL A 152 -6.58 -14.81 -13.13
C VAL A 152 -5.09 -14.48 -13.09
N SER A 153 -4.37 -14.66 -14.20
CA SER A 153 -2.92 -14.44 -14.29
C SER A 153 -2.49 -13.11 -13.66
N GLY A 154 -1.51 -13.16 -12.77
CA GLY A 154 -0.96 -12.01 -12.05
C GLY A 154 -1.71 -11.63 -10.77
N LEU A 155 -2.87 -12.24 -10.47
CA LEU A 155 -3.56 -12.07 -9.20
C LEU A 155 -3.05 -13.12 -8.20
N TYR A 156 -2.32 -12.66 -7.19
CA TYR A 156 -1.74 -13.51 -6.15
C TYR A 156 -2.79 -13.98 -5.15
N GLY A 157 -3.70 -13.08 -4.77
CA GLY A 157 -4.68 -13.34 -3.73
C GLY A 157 -5.60 -12.16 -3.48
N TYR A 158 -6.53 -12.35 -2.55
CA TYR A 158 -7.36 -11.29 -2.00
C TYR A 158 -7.98 -11.72 -0.68
N THR A 159 -8.25 -10.73 0.18
CA THR A 159 -8.99 -10.92 1.42
C THR A 159 -10.33 -10.20 1.33
N GLU A 160 -11.41 -10.96 1.51
CA GLU A 160 -12.77 -10.47 1.31
C GLU A 160 -13.51 -10.33 2.65
N LEU A 161 -14.08 -9.15 2.89
CA LEU A 161 -14.89 -8.88 4.07
C LEU A 161 -16.26 -9.56 3.96
N GLU A 162 -16.81 -9.98 5.10
CA GLU A 162 -18.11 -10.66 5.17
C GLU A 162 -19.07 -10.01 6.15
N THR A 163 -19.04 -10.44 7.41
CA THR A 163 -20.01 -10.01 8.42
C THR A 163 -19.49 -8.76 9.10
N ASN A 164 -20.31 -7.71 9.13
CA ASN A 164 -19.98 -6.50 9.87
C ASN A 164 -20.03 -6.77 11.38
N ILE A 165 -18.96 -6.40 12.10
CA ILE A 165 -18.82 -6.58 13.55
C ILE A 165 -19.09 -5.25 14.26
N THR A 166 -18.40 -4.21 13.83
CA THR A 166 -18.60 -2.82 14.25
C THR A 166 -18.72 -1.92 13.01
N ALA A 167 -18.92 -0.61 13.19
CA ALA A 167 -19.14 0.33 12.09
C ALA A 167 -18.20 0.15 10.87
N ASN A 168 -16.92 -0.17 11.09
CA ASN A 168 -15.93 -0.35 10.01
C ASN A 168 -15.05 -1.58 10.18
N THR A 169 -15.47 -2.59 10.96
CA THR A 169 -14.73 -3.85 11.11
C THR A 169 -15.56 -5.05 10.71
N TYR A 170 -14.89 -6.09 10.23
CA TYR A 170 -15.54 -7.22 9.57
C TYR A 170 -14.86 -8.55 9.87
N THR A 171 -15.62 -9.64 9.85
CA THR A 171 -15.06 -10.97 9.62
C THR A 171 -14.55 -11.06 8.18
N SER A 172 -13.62 -11.97 7.91
CA SER A 172 -13.06 -12.15 6.57
C SER A 172 -12.46 -13.53 6.39
N TYR A 173 -12.20 -13.85 5.12
CA TYR A 173 -11.38 -14.97 4.69
C TYR A 173 -10.43 -14.50 3.58
N SER A 174 -9.38 -15.28 3.34
CA SER A 174 -8.44 -15.02 2.24
C SER A 174 -8.57 -16.06 1.14
N VAL A 175 -8.30 -15.64 -0.09
CA VAL A 175 -8.14 -16.50 -1.25
C VAL A 175 -6.74 -16.30 -1.81
N ILE A 176 -6.07 -17.41 -2.14
CA ILE A 176 -4.69 -17.43 -2.64
C ILE A 176 -4.65 -18.25 -3.92
N ASP A 177 -3.84 -17.81 -4.88
CA ASP A 177 -3.64 -18.51 -6.14
C ASP A 177 -3.09 -19.94 -5.91
N ASN A 178 -3.48 -20.86 -6.76
CA ASN A 178 -3.20 -22.28 -6.57
C ASN A 178 -1.80 -22.69 -7.01
N ASP A 179 -1.13 -21.96 -7.89
CA ASP A 179 0.16 -22.40 -8.44
C ASP A 179 1.15 -21.27 -8.76
N PHE A 180 0.69 -20.03 -8.85
CA PHE A 180 1.46 -18.84 -9.21
C PHE A 180 2.19 -19.03 -10.54
N LEU A 181 1.55 -19.65 -11.54
CA LEU A 181 2.16 -19.89 -12.85
C LEU A 181 1.96 -18.73 -13.81
N GLY A 182 3.05 -18.26 -14.42
CA GLY A 182 3.03 -17.24 -15.47
C GLY A 182 4.09 -16.16 -15.27
N ASN A 183 4.31 -15.34 -16.29
CA ASN A 183 5.32 -14.27 -16.24
C ASN A 183 4.85 -13.01 -15.51
N ASP A 184 3.58 -12.97 -15.10
CA ASP A 184 2.99 -11.86 -14.36
C ASP A 184 3.19 -12.00 -12.84
N TYR A 185 3.95 -13.00 -12.38
CA TYR A 185 4.36 -13.20 -10.99
C TYR A 185 5.86 -12.93 -10.81
N ALA A 186 6.24 -12.22 -9.74
CA ALA A 186 7.63 -11.91 -9.40
C ALA A 186 8.40 -13.14 -8.89
N THR A 187 7.77 -13.95 -8.05
CA THR A 187 8.20 -15.32 -7.72
C THR A 187 7.08 -16.32 -8.01
N HIS A 188 7.37 -17.62 -7.92
CA HIS A 188 6.46 -18.69 -8.33
C HIS A 188 6.32 -19.76 -7.26
N GLY A 189 5.28 -20.59 -7.36
CA GLY A 189 5.04 -21.74 -6.49
C GLY A 189 5.04 -21.38 -5.01
N ILE A 190 5.76 -22.16 -4.20
CA ILE A 190 5.73 -22.01 -2.74
C ILE A 190 6.31 -20.69 -2.23
N SER A 191 7.26 -20.08 -2.96
CA SER A 191 7.83 -18.78 -2.55
C SER A 191 6.78 -17.67 -2.67
N ALA A 192 6.06 -17.62 -3.80
CA ALA A 192 4.96 -16.67 -3.97
C ALA A 192 3.83 -16.92 -2.97
N ALA A 193 3.49 -18.20 -2.72
CA ALA A 193 2.47 -18.56 -1.73
C ALA A 193 2.83 -18.10 -0.30
N LYS A 194 4.12 -18.18 0.09
CA LYS A 194 4.63 -17.67 1.37
C LYS A 194 4.41 -16.16 1.50
N ALA A 195 4.93 -15.37 0.56
CA ALA A 195 4.74 -13.91 0.59
C ALA A 195 3.24 -13.56 0.62
N THR A 196 2.45 -14.19 -0.25
CA THR A 196 1.00 -13.93 -0.34
C THR A 196 0.27 -14.21 0.97
N VAL A 197 0.57 -15.29 1.68
CA VAL A 197 -0.16 -15.59 2.92
C VAL A 197 0.16 -14.59 4.05
N ALA A 198 1.39 -14.06 4.12
CA ALA A 198 1.69 -12.95 5.04
C ALA A 198 0.91 -11.68 4.64
N HIS A 199 0.86 -11.37 3.35
CA HIS A 199 0.13 -10.21 2.84
C HIS A 199 -1.37 -10.28 3.15
N GLU A 200 -2.02 -11.38 2.78
CA GLU A 200 -3.47 -11.54 2.90
C GLU A 200 -3.91 -11.73 4.35
N PHE A 201 -3.13 -12.46 5.16
CA PHE A 201 -3.45 -12.58 6.59
C PHE A 201 -3.40 -11.23 7.29
N HIS A 202 -2.45 -10.36 6.91
CA HIS A 202 -2.37 -9.01 7.46
C HIS A 202 -3.62 -8.19 7.14
N HIS A 203 -4.20 -8.32 5.95
CA HIS A 203 -5.50 -7.70 5.65
C HIS A 203 -6.60 -8.15 6.59
N GLY A 204 -6.69 -9.44 6.91
CA GLY A 204 -7.64 -9.98 7.88
C GLY A 204 -7.50 -9.35 9.27
N ILE A 205 -6.26 -9.09 9.71
CA ILE A 205 -5.98 -8.37 10.96
C ILE A 205 -6.48 -6.92 10.88
N GLN A 206 -6.12 -6.21 9.80
CA GLN A 206 -6.43 -4.78 9.60
C GLN A 206 -7.94 -4.52 9.65
N ILE A 207 -8.70 -5.23 8.82
CA ILE A 207 -10.15 -5.03 8.70
C ILE A 207 -10.93 -5.62 9.87
N GLY A 208 -10.36 -6.64 10.52
CA GLY A 208 -10.99 -7.28 11.66
C GLY A 208 -10.93 -6.47 12.95
N ASN A 209 -9.84 -5.70 13.14
CA ASN A 209 -9.54 -5.10 14.45
C ASN A 209 -9.41 -3.58 14.44
N TYR A 210 -9.15 -2.96 13.29
CA TYR A 210 -8.89 -1.52 13.21
C TYR A 210 -9.98 -0.84 12.40
N ILE A 211 -9.88 -0.90 11.08
CA ILE A 211 -10.79 -0.20 10.18
C ILE A 211 -10.60 -0.71 8.76
N TYR A 212 -11.68 -0.77 7.99
CA TYR A 212 -11.62 -0.67 6.53
C TYR A 212 -12.17 0.68 6.09
N ARG A 213 -11.43 1.39 5.23
CA ARG A 213 -11.85 2.66 4.63
C ARG A 213 -11.24 2.78 3.25
N GLU A 214 -12.08 2.86 2.21
CA GLU A 214 -11.64 2.83 0.79
C GLU A 214 -10.52 3.83 0.50
N SER A 215 -10.62 5.05 1.03
CA SER A 215 -9.62 6.08 0.80
C SER A 215 -8.26 5.80 1.46
N ASP A 216 -8.15 4.85 2.41
CA ASP A 216 -6.87 4.40 3.01
C ASP A 216 -6.40 3.04 2.48
N VAL A 217 -7.02 2.47 1.44
CA VAL A 217 -6.60 1.18 0.87
C VAL A 217 -5.11 1.17 0.51
N TYR A 218 -4.56 2.28 0.02
CA TYR A 218 -3.11 2.39 -0.22
C TYR A 218 -2.27 2.01 1.01
N PHE A 219 -2.68 2.38 2.22
CA PHE A 219 -1.92 2.05 3.43
C PHE A 219 -2.12 0.60 3.84
N HIS A 220 -3.33 0.03 3.68
CA HIS A 220 -3.56 -1.41 3.83
C HIS A 220 -2.52 -2.18 3.01
N GLU A 221 -2.41 -1.85 1.72
CA GLU A 221 -1.48 -2.47 0.76
C GLU A 221 0.00 -2.20 1.12
N ILE A 222 0.38 -0.97 1.50
CA ILE A 222 1.76 -0.67 1.94
C ILE A 222 2.17 -1.60 3.09
N THR A 223 1.36 -1.69 4.15
CA THR A 223 1.71 -2.51 5.32
C THR A 223 1.67 -4.00 5.03
N SER A 224 0.67 -4.48 4.28
CA SER A 224 0.61 -5.90 3.90
C SER A 224 1.78 -6.31 3.01
N THR A 225 2.22 -5.43 2.10
CA THR A 225 3.41 -5.68 1.28
C THR A 225 4.69 -5.67 2.11
N ALA A 226 4.78 -4.80 3.14
CA ALA A 226 5.91 -4.83 4.05
C ALA A 226 5.95 -6.11 4.91
N MET A 227 4.80 -6.69 5.25
CA MET A 227 4.75 -7.98 5.97
C MET A 227 5.34 -9.13 5.16
N GLU A 228 5.31 -9.09 3.83
CA GLU A 228 5.97 -10.08 2.98
C GLU A 228 7.46 -10.18 3.33
N GLU A 229 8.14 -9.03 3.34
CA GLU A 229 9.57 -8.90 3.70
C GLU A 229 9.81 -9.21 5.18
N PHE A 230 8.93 -8.75 6.08
CA PHE A 230 9.14 -8.94 7.51
C PHE A 230 8.99 -10.40 7.96
N VAL A 231 8.08 -11.15 7.34
CA VAL A 231 7.83 -12.56 7.64
C VAL A 231 8.78 -13.46 6.86
N TYR A 232 9.01 -13.16 5.57
CA TYR A 232 9.81 -13.96 4.63
C TYR A 232 10.89 -13.12 3.94
N ASN A 233 11.92 -12.71 4.68
CA ASN A 233 13.08 -11.97 4.17
C ASN A 233 13.88 -12.74 3.08
N ASP A 234 13.53 -13.99 2.75
CA ASP A 234 14.07 -14.73 1.59
C ASP A 234 13.23 -14.58 0.31
N VAL A 235 12.07 -13.93 0.37
CA VAL A 235 11.17 -13.70 -0.77
C VAL A 235 10.99 -12.20 -1.01
N ASN A 236 11.75 -11.67 -1.96
CA ASN A 236 11.88 -10.23 -2.22
C ASN A 236 10.95 -9.73 -3.34
N ASP A 237 9.69 -10.16 -3.36
CA ASP A 237 8.70 -9.79 -4.39
C ASP A 237 8.50 -8.27 -4.49
N TYR A 238 8.61 -7.57 -3.36
CA TYR A 238 8.42 -6.11 -3.29
C TYR A 238 9.38 -5.32 -4.18
N LEU A 239 10.57 -5.87 -4.50
CA LEU A 239 11.54 -5.26 -5.41
C LEU A 239 10.95 -5.05 -6.82
N ALA A 240 10.07 -5.95 -7.27
CA ALA A 240 9.42 -5.85 -8.57
C ALA A 240 8.44 -4.66 -8.65
N TYR A 241 7.99 -4.14 -7.51
CA TYR A 241 6.95 -3.10 -7.44
C TYR A 241 7.54 -1.69 -7.29
N LEU A 242 8.75 -1.58 -6.73
CA LEU A 242 9.45 -0.30 -6.53
C LEU A 242 9.54 0.60 -7.78
N PRO A 243 9.77 0.08 -9.01
CA PRO A 243 10.02 0.94 -10.16
C PRO A 243 8.95 1.99 -10.45
N SER A 244 7.67 1.77 -10.10
CA SER A 244 6.62 2.77 -10.36
C SER A 244 6.76 4.01 -9.47
N TYR A 245 7.03 3.85 -8.16
CA TYR A 245 7.33 4.97 -7.26
C TYR A 245 8.66 5.62 -7.64
N PHE A 246 9.69 4.81 -7.95
CA PHE A 246 11.01 5.34 -8.28
C PHE A 246 11.01 6.19 -9.56
N ARG A 247 10.08 5.97 -10.49
CA ARG A 247 9.87 6.82 -11.67
C ARG A 247 9.06 8.08 -11.37
N ASN A 248 8.17 8.04 -10.38
CA ASN A 248 7.20 9.10 -10.08
C ASN A 248 7.19 9.48 -8.58
N PRO A 249 8.33 9.91 -7.99
CA PRO A 249 8.41 10.17 -6.55
C PRO A 249 7.55 11.36 -6.08
N ASN A 250 7.14 12.22 -7.02
CA ASN A 250 6.29 13.39 -6.78
C ASN A 250 4.78 13.06 -6.76
N LYS A 251 4.41 11.80 -7.03
CA LYS A 251 3.04 11.31 -6.88
C LYS A 251 2.69 11.19 -5.39
N ALA A 252 1.52 11.71 -5.00
CA ALA A 252 1.03 11.67 -3.63
C ALA A 252 0.93 10.23 -3.10
N ILE A 253 1.37 10.01 -1.85
CA ILE A 253 1.44 8.67 -1.26
C ILE A 253 0.09 7.93 -1.31
N ASN A 254 -1.02 8.66 -1.15
CA ASN A 254 -2.38 8.10 -1.13
C ASN A 254 -2.95 7.81 -2.53
N LEU A 255 -2.28 8.24 -3.60
CA LEU A 255 -2.67 7.94 -4.98
C LEU A 255 -1.89 6.75 -5.57
N ASN A 256 -0.95 6.19 -4.81
CA ASN A 256 -0.22 4.99 -5.18
C ASN A 256 -1.03 3.74 -4.84
N ASN A 257 -0.75 2.63 -5.53
CA ASN A 257 -1.33 1.31 -5.22
C ASN A 257 -0.89 0.74 -3.87
N GLY A 258 0.21 1.25 -3.30
CA GLY A 258 0.77 0.86 -2.01
C GLY A 258 1.88 -0.18 -2.10
N TYR A 259 1.82 -1.14 -3.04
CA TYR A 259 2.89 -2.15 -3.24
C TYR A 259 4.26 -1.50 -3.47
N ASN A 260 4.29 -0.45 -4.29
CA ASN A 260 5.50 0.28 -4.67
C ASN A 260 6.13 1.11 -3.54
N LEU A 261 5.45 1.18 -2.40
CA LEU A 261 5.80 1.99 -1.23
C LEU A 261 5.92 1.17 0.05
N ALA A 262 5.97 -0.17 -0.03
CA ALA A 262 6.29 -1.04 1.11
C ALA A 262 7.54 -0.57 1.88
N ILE A 263 8.50 -0.01 1.15
CA ILE A 263 9.74 0.57 1.69
C ILE A 263 9.52 1.75 2.65
N TRP A 264 8.37 2.42 2.64
CA TRP A 264 8.01 3.39 3.68
C TRP A 264 7.91 2.71 5.05
N ASN A 265 7.29 1.54 5.13
CA ASN A 265 7.18 0.79 6.38
C ASN A 265 8.50 0.12 6.77
N ILE A 266 9.29 -0.34 5.80
CA ILE A 266 10.66 -0.82 6.05
C ILE A 266 11.52 0.31 6.64
N PHE A 267 11.44 1.51 6.09
CA PHE A 267 12.11 2.71 6.62
C PHE A 267 11.69 3.04 8.05
N LEU A 268 10.38 3.06 8.31
CA LEU A 268 9.85 3.31 9.66
C LEU A 268 10.33 2.25 10.66
N ARG A 269 10.30 0.97 10.27
CA ARG A 269 10.83 -0.14 11.08
C ARG A 269 12.29 0.05 11.40
N ASP A 270 13.11 0.37 10.40
CA ASP A 270 14.56 0.51 10.58
C ASP A 270 14.92 1.69 11.49
N LYS A 271 14.11 2.76 11.50
CA LYS A 271 14.36 3.94 12.35
C LYS A 271 13.75 3.85 13.75
N PHE A 272 12.55 3.28 13.88
CA PHE A 272 11.74 3.38 15.10
C PHE A 272 11.33 2.02 15.69
N GLY A 273 11.67 0.92 15.03
CA GLY A 273 11.19 -0.42 15.37
C GLY A 273 9.78 -0.70 14.83
N PHE A 274 9.27 -1.92 15.07
CA PHE A 274 7.97 -2.34 14.52
C PHE A 274 6.76 -1.64 15.15
N ASP A 275 6.87 -1.23 16.42
CA ASP A 275 5.74 -0.67 17.18
C ASP A 275 5.16 0.59 16.52
N VAL A 276 6.00 1.39 15.84
CA VAL A 276 5.57 2.60 15.12
C VAL A 276 4.46 2.30 14.08
N ILE A 277 4.54 1.14 13.42
CA ILE A 277 3.57 0.75 12.38
C ILE A 277 2.24 0.36 13.02
N LYS A 278 2.30 -0.38 14.13
CA LYS A 278 1.12 -0.80 14.88
C LYS A 278 0.41 0.40 15.51
N GLU A 279 1.16 1.35 16.06
CA GLU A 279 0.60 2.57 16.64
C GLU A 279 -0.14 3.41 15.58
N ILE A 280 0.33 3.41 14.32
CA ILE A 280 -0.40 4.04 13.20
C ILE A 280 -1.77 3.37 13.04
N TRP A 281 -1.81 2.03 12.96
CA TRP A 281 -3.04 1.27 12.86
C TRP A 281 -4.00 1.51 14.04
N GLU A 282 -3.48 1.60 15.26
CA GLU A 282 -4.28 1.88 16.47
C GLU A 282 -4.98 3.25 16.43
N LEU A 283 -4.42 4.24 15.71
CA LEU A 283 -5.05 5.56 15.52
C LEU A 283 -5.98 5.66 14.31
N MET A 284 -5.84 4.77 13.32
CA MET A 284 -6.62 4.83 12.08
C MET A 284 -8.16 4.75 12.22
N PRO A 285 -8.74 4.10 13.24
CA PRO A 285 -10.19 4.16 13.46
C PRO A 285 -10.71 5.60 13.60
N GLN A 286 -9.88 6.55 14.06
CA GLN A 286 -10.25 7.94 14.30
C GLN A 286 -9.70 8.91 13.25
N LYS A 287 -8.64 8.53 12.53
CA LYS A 287 -7.81 9.42 11.72
C LYS A 287 -7.38 8.76 10.42
N ARG A 288 -7.13 9.55 9.37
CA ARG A 288 -6.60 9.06 8.09
C ARG A 288 -5.15 8.64 8.27
N ALA A 289 -4.65 7.68 7.47
CA ALA A 289 -3.32 7.13 7.68
C ALA A 289 -2.21 8.21 7.65
N VAL A 290 -2.30 9.19 6.76
CA VAL A 290 -1.36 10.34 6.71
C VAL A 290 -1.39 11.21 7.98
N GLU A 291 -2.55 11.40 8.61
CA GLU A 291 -2.63 12.10 9.90
C GLU A 291 -1.99 11.25 11.01
N CYS A 292 -2.21 9.93 10.98
CA CYS A 292 -1.60 9.01 11.94
C CYS A 292 -0.07 9.00 11.83
N PHE A 293 0.50 9.09 10.63
CA PHE A 293 1.97 9.17 10.47
C PHE A 293 2.55 10.34 11.26
N ASP A 294 1.96 11.53 11.14
CA ASP A 294 2.44 12.72 11.83
C ASP A 294 2.30 12.61 13.35
N LEU A 295 1.13 12.15 13.82
CA LEU A 295 0.85 11.97 15.25
C LEU A 295 1.77 10.95 15.91
N VAL A 296 1.99 9.80 15.25
CA VAL A 296 2.85 8.75 15.78
C VAL A 296 4.31 9.18 15.73
N LEU A 297 4.79 9.74 14.62
CA LEU A 297 6.17 10.22 14.54
C LEU A 297 6.48 11.31 15.58
N ALA A 298 5.50 12.16 15.91
CA ALA A 298 5.63 13.13 17.00
C ALA A 298 5.80 12.46 18.37
N LYS A 299 5.07 11.36 18.64
CA LYS A 299 5.24 10.55 19.86
C LYS A 299 6.64 9.93 19.96
N HIS A 300 7.25 9.60 18.83
CA HIS A 300 8.62 9.09 18.73
C HIS A 300 9.70 10.19 18.63
N GLY A 301 9.34 11.45 18.93
CA GLY A 301 10.29 12.56 19.00
C GLY A 301 10.75 13.11 17.64
N SER A 302 10.02 12.81 16.57
CA SER A 302 10.26 13.33 15.23
C SER A 302 9.03 14.03 14.65
N SER A 303 8.91 14.11 13.32
CA SER A 303 7.74 14.66 12.63
C SER A 303 7.63 14.06 11.23
N LEU A 304 6.44 14.06 10.63
CA LEU A 304 6.28 13.61 9.25
C LEU A 304 7.12 14.47 8.29
N LYS A 305 7.22 15.78 8.52
CA LYS A 305 8.06 16.71 7.75
C LYS A 305 9.53 16.25 7.70
N MET A 306 10.10 15.90 8.85
CA MET A 306 11.50 15.45 8.93
C MET A 306 11.69 14.07 8.33
N GLU A 307 10.83 13.12 8.66
CA GLU A 307 11.02 11.72 8.28
C GLU A 307 10.68 11.45 6.83
N PHE A 308 9.68 12.13 6.27
CA PHE A 308 9.37 12.00 4.84
C PHE A 308 10.47 12.59 3.95
N ASN A 309 11.13 13.66 4.42
CA ASN A 309 12.32 14.18 3.75
C ASN A 309 13.55 13.27 3.92
N THR A 310 13.68 12.62 5.09
CA THR A 310 14.72 11.62 5.33
C THR A 310 14.50 10.38 4.48
N PHE A 311 13.25 9.95 4.29
CA PHE A 311 12.88 8.87 3.39
C PHE A 311 13.28 9.17 1.95
N GLY A 312 13.05 10.40 1.46
CA GLY A 312 13.57 10.84 0.16
C GLY A 312 15.10 10.73 0.05
N LEU A 313 15.84 10.97 1.14
CA LEU A 313 17.28 10.76 1.16
C LEU A 313 17.65 9.26 1.07
N TRP A 314 16.91 8.40 1.76
CA TRP A 314 17.13 6.95 1.70
C TRP A 314 16.87 6.40 0.30
N THR A 315 15.85 6.89 -0.40
CA THR A 315 15.52 6.48 -1.78
C THR A 315 16.48 7.07 -2.81
N TYR A 316 17.20 8.16 -2.49
CA TYR A 316 18.27 8.69 -3.33
C TYR A 316 19.51 7.78 -3.36
N PHE A 317 19.91 7.25 -2.21
CA PHE A 317 21.12 6.43 -2.06
C PHE A 317 20.84 4.95 -2.31
N THR A 318 20.43 4.64 -3.53
CA THR A 318 20.10 3.29 -4.03
C THR A 318 20.90 2.95 -5.28
N SER A 319 20.85 1.69 -5.72
CA SER A 319 21.54 1.20 -6.92
C SER A 319 23.04 1.59 -6.91
N SER A 320 23.53 2.24 -7.98
CA SER A 320 24.90 2.76 -8.08
C SER A 320 25.25 3.86 -7.06
N ARG A 321 24.27 4.44 -6.37
CA ARG A 321 24.44 5.41 -5.28
C ARG A 321 24.37 4.76 -3.89
N ALA A 322 24.12 3.45 -3.79
CA ALA A 322 24.00 2.77 -2.51
C ALA A 322 25.31 2.88 -1.69
N ILE A 323 25.16 3.11 -0.38
CA ILE A 323 26.29 3.20 0.56
C ILE A 323 26.19 2.04 1.54
N GLN A 324 27.19 1.16 1.54
CA GLN A 324 27.22 -0.02 2.41
C GLN A 324 27.06 0.38 3.89
N GLY A 325 26.15 -0.29 4.59
CA GLY A 325 25.88 -0.05 6.02
C GLY A 325 25.13 1.25 6.32
N LYS A 326 24.59 1.94 5.30
CA LYS A 326 23.71 3.11 5.46
C LYS A 326 22.42 2.94 4.66
N TYR A 327 21.35 3.59 5.10
CA TYR A 327 20.02 3.57 4.46
C TYR A 327 19.42 2.17 4.41
N PHE A 328 18.68 1.82 3.35
CA PHE A 328 18.07 0.50 3.21
C PHE A 328 19.14 -0.60 3.10
N LYS A 329 18.95 -1.68 3.87
CA LYS A 329 19.81 -2.87 3.83
C LYS A 329 20.01 -3.41 2.40
N GLU A 330 18.96 -3.39 1.60
CA GLU A 330 18.95 -3.91 0.22
C GLU A 330 19.06 -2.79 -0.85
N ALA A 331 19.54 -1.60 -0.47
CA ALA A 331 19.59 -0.43 -1.35
C ALA A 331 20.26 -0.67 -2.71
N THR A 332 21.23 -1.59 -2.81
CA THR A 332 21.90 -1.95 -4.07
C THR A 332 20.96 -2.57 -5.09
N ASN A 333 19.88 -3.22 -4.64
CA ASN A 333 18.89 -3.89 -5.48
C ASN A 333 17.74 -2.95 -5.89
N PHE A 334 17.66 -1.77 -5.28
CA PHE A 334 16.59 -0.81 -5.55
C PHE A 334 16.94 -0.03 -6.83
N PRO A 335 15.94 0.43 -7.61
CA PRO A 335 16.19 1.29 -8.78
C PRO A 335 16.84 2.62 -8.38
N LEU A 336 17.42 3.34 -9.36
CA LEU A 336 17.73 4.76 -9.16
C LEU A 336 16.43 5.57 -9.17
N ILE A 337 16.27 6.46 -8.19
CA ILE A 337 15.14 7.39 -8.17
C ILE A 337 15.28 8.39 -9.32
N SER A 338 14.20 8.58 -10.07
CA SER A 338 14.11 9.57 -11.15
C SER A 338 13.99 10.98 -10.60
N SER A 339 14.63 11.91 -11.29
CA SER A 339 14.50 13.35 -11.06
C SER A 339 13.12 13.80 -11.51
N THR A 340 12.40 14.50 -10.63
CA THR A 340 11.12 15.16 -10.96
C THR A 340 11.35 16.30 -11.95
N ILE A 341 12.44 17.05 -11.77
CA ILE A 341 12.84 18.16 -12.65
C ILE A 341 14.34 18.10 -12.84
N THR A 342 14.81 18.26 -14.08
CA THR A 342 16.22 18.45 -14.41
C THR A 342 16.37 19.70 -15.27
N ASP A 343 17.23 20.63 -14.85
CA ASP A 343 17.51 21.86 -15.60
C ASP A 343 18.99 22.27 -15.48
N LYS A 344 19.46 23.17 -16.35
CA LYS A 344 20.80 23.72 -16.28
C LYS A 344 20.89 24.79 -15.19
N LEU A 345 21.96 24.75 -14.40
CA LEU A 345 22.28 25.83 -13.48
C LEU A 345 22.66 27.10 -14.27
N THR A 346 21.93 28.18 -14.04
CA THR A 346 22.21 29.51 -14.57
C THR A 346 22.76 30.37 -13.43
N LEU A 347 23.93 30.95 -13.64
CA LEU A 347 24.56 31.82 -12.64
C LEU A 347 24.16 33.29 -12.84
N PRO A 348 24.04 34.09 -11.77
CA PRO A 348 24.35 33.74 -10.38
C PRO A 348 23.24 32.97 -9.64
N SER A 349 22.05 32.85 -10.22
CA SER A 349 20.89 32.16 -9.63
C SER A 349 19.96 31.53 -10.69
N SER A 350 19.48 30.32 -10.41
CA SER A 350 18.37 29.67 -11.13
C SER A 350 17.10 29.73 -10.27
N THR A 351 15.96 29.89 -10.94
CA THR A 351 14.63 29.76 -10.31
C THR A 351 13.82 28.75 -11.10
N LEU A 352 13.26 27.76 -10.40
CA LEU A 352 12.40 26.72 -10.95
C LEU A 352 11.01 26.85 -10.35
N LYS A 353 9.98 26.78 -11.20
CA LYS A 353 8.59 26.73 -10.78
C LYS A 353 8.18 25.27 -10.64
N ILE A 354 7.62 24.91 -9.49
CA ILE A 354 7.33 23.51 -9.15
C ILE A 354 5.90 23.41 -8.68
N GLU A 355 5.20 22.38 -9.15
CA GLU A 355 3.93 21.94 -8.61
C GLU A 355 4.13 20.61 -7.91
N SER A 356 3.80 20.54 -6.62
CA SER A 356 3.94 19.31 -5.85
C SER A 356 2.59 18.81 -5.38
N GLU A 357 2.33 17.53 -5.62
CA GLU A 357 1.20 16.86 -4.98
C GLU A 357 1.39 16.79 -3.45
N PRO A 358 0.31 16.58 -2.67
CA PRO A 358 0.40 16.42 -1.21
C PRO A 358 1.11 15.12 -0.82
N ILE A 359 1.88 15.15 0.27
CA ILE A 359 2.65 13.99 0.79
C ILE A 359 3.45 13.30 -0.32
N SER A 360 4.36 14.06 -0.96
CA SER A 360 5.22 13.57 -2.05
C SER A 360 6.63 14.19 -2.02
N ASN A 361 7.58 13.53 -2.69
CA ASN A 361 8.98 13.96 -2.75
C ASN A 361 9.33 14.46 -4.16
N ASN A 362 9.91 15.65 -4.24
CA ASN A 362 10.38 16.25 -5.48
C ASN A 362 11.90 16.18 -5.53
N PHE A 363 12.43 15.53 -6.56
CA PHE A 363 13.86 15.41 -6.82
C PHE A 363 14.25 16.39 -7.93
N ILE A 364 15.01 17.42 -7.59
CA ILE A 364 15.36 18.50 -8.50
C ILE A 364 16.86 18.45 -8.77
N GLU A 365 17.24 18.28 -10.03
CA GLU A 365 18.63 18.25 -10.45
C GLU A 365 18.99 19.50 -11.26
N LEU A 366 19.96 20.26 -10.76
CA LEU A 366 20.55 21.38 -11.48
C LEU A 366 21.94 21.00 -11.99
N ILE A 367 22.13 21.06 -13.30
CA ILE A 367 23.36 20.65 -13.98
C ILE A 367 24.33 21.83 -14.11
N ASP A 368 25.51 21.70 -13.50
CA ASP A 368 26.62 22.68 -13.55
C ASP A 368 27.85 22.06 -14.20
N GLY A 369 27.90 22.13 -15.54
CA GLY A 369 28.94 21.49 -16.34
C GLY A 369 28.94 19.96 -16.13
N PRO A 370 30.02 19.36 -15.61
CA PRO A 370 30.07 17.93 -15.29
C PRO A 370 29.40 17.58 -13.94
N ASN A 371 29.01 18.58 -13.15
CA ASN A 371 28.46 18.38 -11.82
C ASN A 371 26.93 18.40 -11.83
N THR A 372 26.34 17.67 -10.89
CA THR A 372 24.89 17.69 -10.64
C THR A 372 24.63 18.06 -9.19
N ILE A 373 23.78 19.06 -8.98
CA ILE A 373 23.29 19.44 -7.66
C ILE A 373 21.89 18.88 -7.51
N THR A 374 21.74 17.82 -6.73
CA THR A 374 20.44 17.24 -6.42
C THR A 374 19.85 17.87 -5.16
N ASN A 375 18.60 18.33 -5.24
CA ASN A 375 17.82 18.84 -4.13
C ASN A 375 16.59 17.96 -3.94
N ILE A 376 16.28 17.64 -2.68
CA ILE A 376 15.11 16.84 -2.31
C ILE A 376 14.19 17.77 -1.53
N ILE A 377 12.97 17.99 -2.04
CA ILE A 377 11.97 18.85 -1.42
C ILE A 377 10.69 18.05 -1.22
N SER A 378 10.23 17.97 0.03
CA SER A 378 9.06 17.20 0.40
C SER A 378 7.87 18.11 0.66
N ASN A 379 6.73 17.84 0.03
CA ASN A 379 5.47 18.49 0.37
C ASN A 379 4.72 17.63 1.39
N VAL A 380 4.52 18.14 2.61
CA VAL A 380 3.82 17.44 3.69
C VAL A 380 2.49 18.15 4.02
N ASP A 381 1.70 18.44 2.99
CA ASP A 381 0.34 18.96 3.13
C ASP A 381 -0.66 17.83 3.47
N ILE A 382 -0.78 17.54 4.76
CA ILE A 382 -1.72 16.54 5.28
C ILE A 382 -3.17 16.93 4.97
N LYS A 383 -3.50 18.22 5.03
CA LYS A 383 -4.86 18.72 4.86
C LYS A 383 -5.37 18.44 3.46
N SER A 384 -4.59 18.78 2.43
CA SER A 384 -4.96 18.54 1.04
C SER A 384 -4.99 17.05 0.70
N SER A 385 -4.07 16.25 1.28
CA SER A 385 -4.10 14.79 1.13
C SER A 385 -5.38 14.16 1.69
N VAL A 386 -5.83 14.60 2.88
CA VAL A 386 -7.07 14.13 3.49
C VAL A 386 -8.32 14.61 2.75
N ALA A 387 -8.30 15.84 2.24
CA ALA A 387 -9.43 16.40 1.49
C ALA A 387 -9.68 15.67 0.15
N GLY A 388 -8.71 14.90 -0.35
CA GLY A 388 -8.82 14.22 -1.64
C GLY A 388 -8.90 15.18 -2.82
N SER A 389 -8.43 16.42 -2.65
CA SER A 389 -8.30 17.36 -3.75
C SER A 389 -7.08 16.98 -4.60
N ASN A 390 -7.23 17.00 -5.93
CA ASN A 390 -6.10 16.99 -6.87
C ASN A 390 -5.32 18.32 -6.82
N SER A 391 -5.23 18.94 -5.65
CA SER A 391 -4.60 20.24 -5.44
C SER A 391 -3.10 20.03 -5.35
N THR A 392 -2.37 20.57 -6.32
CA THR A 392 -0.93 20.75 -6.23
C THR A 392 -0.61 22.02 -5.46
N LEU A 393 0.52 22.01 -4.73
CA LEU A 393 1.09 23.19 -4.11
C LEU A 393 2.12 23.81 -5.07
N PRO A 394 1.86 25.00 -5.65
CA PRO A 394 2.87 25.71 -6.41
C PRO A 394 3.90 26.36 -5.49
N PHE A 395 5.19 26.24 -5.84
CA PHE A 395 6.27 26.97 -5.20
C PHE A 395 7.41 27.25 -6.17
N ASP A 396 8.16 28.33 -5.90
CA ASP A 396 9.38 28.68 -6.61
C ASP A 396 10.58 28.17 -5.79
N PHE A 397 11.40 27.30 -6.39
CA PHE A 397 12.70 26.90 -5.84
C PHE A 397 13.80 27.70 -6.50
N MET A 398 14.62 28.36 -5.69
CA MET A 398 15.77 29.13 -6.15
C MET A 398 17.06 28.49 -5.65
N LEU A 399 18.06 28.39 -6.52
CA LEU A 399 19.44 28.05 -6.17
C LEU A 399 20.37 29.17 -6.63
N ALA A 400 21.21 29.69 -5.73
CA ALA A 400 22.10 30.81 -5.99
C ALA A 400 23.50 30.57 -5.45
N THR A 401 24.49 31.27 -6.01
CA THR A 401 25.89 31.30 -5.54
C THR A 401 26.18 32.41 -4.54
N LYS A 402 25.17 33.22 -4.21
CA LYS A 402 25.26 34.31 -3.23
C LYS A 402 24.11 34.19 -2.23
N SER A 403 24.40 34.57 -0.99
CA SER A 403 23.37 34.69 0.04
C SER A 403 22.40 35.82 -0.27
N GLY A 404 21.17 35.70 0.22
CA GLY A 404 20.15 36.74 0.18
C GLY A 404 19.18 36.59 1.35
N THR A 405 18.18 37.45 1.43
CA THR A 405 17.13 37.35 2.44
C THR A 405 16.40 36.01 2.32
N ASN A 406 16.28 35.29 3.44
CA ASN A 406 15.63 33.97 3.55
C ASN A 406 16.27 32.84 2.72
N TYR A 407 17.50 33.03 2.25
CA TYR A 407 18.28 31.92 1.67
C TYR A 407 18.89 31.06 2.77
N ARG A 408 18.72 29.75 2.64
CA ARG A 408 19.42 28.74 3.42
C ARG A 408 20.77 28.46 2.78
N LYS A 409 21.85 28.53 3.57
CA LYS A 409 23.18 28.11 3.12
C LYS A 409 23.22 26.59 2.92
N LEU A 410 23.72 26.17 1.76
CA LEU A 410 24.00 24.78 1.42
C LEU A 410 25.53 24.52 1.44
N GLY A 411 25.93 23.33 1.01
CA GLY A 411 27.34 23.00 0.77
C GLY A 411 27.93 23.73 -0.44
N PHE A 412 29.25 23.71 -0.56
CA PHE A 412 29.99 24.12 -1.77
C PHE A 412 29.72 25.55 -2.27
N GLY A 413 29.30 26.46 -1.38
CA GLY A 413 29.08 27.88 -1.73
C GLY A 413 27.70 28.17 -2.33
N TYR A 414 26.79 27.19 -2.38
CA TYR A 414 25.43 27.40 -2.84
C TYR A 414 24.49 27.80 -1.69
N TYR A 415 23.40 28.45 -2.08
CA TYR A 415 22.32 28.87 -1.20
C TYR A 415 21.00 28.54 -1.89
N SER A 416 20.02 28.06 -1.14
CA SER A 416 18.68 27.79 -1.68
C SER A 416 17.61 28.60 -0.99
N LYS A 417 16.51 28.85 -1.71
CA LYS A 417 15.31 29.49 -1.17
C LYS A 417 14.09 28.80 -1.76
N ILE A 418 13.05 28.63 -0.95
CA ILE A 418 11.74 28.17 -1.39
C ILE A 418 10.77 29.30 -1.09
N GLU A 419 9.97 29.70 -2.08
CA GLU A 419 8.87 30.65 -1.91
C GLU A 419 7.57 30.00 -2.36
N SER A 420 6.57 29.97 -1.49
CA SER A 420 5.22 29.57 -1.84
C SER A 420 4.23 30.63 -1.36
N SER A 421 3.10 30.75 -2.04
CA SER A 421 1.98 31.56 -1.57
C SER A 421 1.24 30.92 -0.40
N ASP A 422 1.48 29.63 -0.12
CA ASP A 422 0.95 28.89 1.03
C ASP A 422 2.13 28.47 1.93
N ASN A 423 2.17 28.97 3.17
CA ASN A 423 3.29 28.77 4.10
C ASN A 423 3.09 27.54 5.03
N SER A 424 2.28 26.55 4.61
CA SER A 424 1.83 25.44 5.47
C SER A 424 2.84 24.30 5.70
#